data_AF-A0A7W7R0U4-F1
#
_entry.id   AF-A0A7W7R0U4-F1
#
_cell.length_a   1.000
_cell.length_b   1.000
_cell.length_c   1.000
_cell.angle_alpha   90.00
_cell.angle_beta   90.00
_cell.angle_gamma   90.00
#
_symmetry.space_group_name_H-M   'P 1'
#
loop_
_entity.id
_entity.type
_entity.pdbx_description
1 polymer ?
#
loop_
_entity_poly.entity_id
_entity_poly.type
_entity_poly.pdbx_seq_one_letter_code
_entity_poly.pdbx_strand_id
1 'polypeptide(L)'
;MDVTREAGESRPTGGDSRASWTWPANGPWSIRLTGGGARPALEVYEHGELIDVLVASSLSEDLLRGARRFDGGGWADGEGRADDTGWAGGTGGAAGFAWGRLSADGSAPTVAFTGARLRRSWRPAEVVEVGDDFWLAWAPGPLVDVLARRSDGGTERLRPGRAR
;
A
#
# COMPACT_ATOMS: atom_id res chain seq x y z
N MET A 1 1.84 61.12 -19.99
CA MET A 1 0.95 60.10 -19.39
C MET A 1 1.40 58.77 -19.99
N ASP A 2 2.51 58.24 -19.46
CA ASP A 2 2.60 57.25 -18.37
C ASP A 2 2.58 55.82 -18.94
N VAL A 3 3.72 55.11 -19.05
CA VAL A 3 4.51 54.44 -17.98
C VAL A 3 3.89 53.09 -17.58
N THR A 4 4.42 52.02 -18.19
CA THR A 4 5.10 50.90 -17.49
C THR A 4 4.33 49.62 -17.09
N ARG A 5 4.98 48.50 -17.45
CA ARG A 5 5.23 47.23 -16.72
C ARG A 5 4.40 45.96 -17.00
N GLU A 6 5.20 44.90 -17.14
CA GLU A 6 4.88 43.49 -17.14
C GLU A 6 4.28 42.99 -15.82
N ALA A 7 3.45 41.96 -15.92
CA ALA A 7 3.37 40.79 -15.05
C ALA A 7 2.48 39.78 -15.82
N GLY A 8 2.89 38.55 -16.13
CA GLY A 8 3.58 37.63 -15.24
C GLY A 8 2.56 36.92 -14.33
N GLU A 9 1.43 36.44 -14.85
CA GLU A 9 0.49 35.62 -14.06
C GLU A 9 0.80 34.13 -14.26
N SER A 10 1.88 33.73 -13.59
CA SER A 10 1.91 32.58 -12.68
C SER A 10 1.17 31.30 -13.12
N ARG A 11 1.94 30.37 -13.69
CA ARG A 11 1.71 28.94 -13.44
C ARG A 11 1.59 28.73 -11.92
N PRO A 12 0.64 27.92 -11.42
CA PRO A 12 0.60 27.61 -10.00
C PRO A 12 1.91 26.90 -9.61
N THR A 13 2.77 27.65 -8.94
CA THR A 13 3.96 27.18 -8.24
C THR A 13 3.52 26.47 -6.96
N GLY A 14 4.04 25.26 -6.78
CA GLY A 14 4.09 24.43 -5.58
C GLY A 14 3.37 24.90 -4.32
N GLY A 15 2.52 24.02 -3.80
CA GLY A 15 2.05 24.12 -2.42
C GLY A 15 0.71 23.44 -2.21
N ASP A 16 0.67 22.11 -2.28
CA ASP A 16 -0.22 21.30 -1.43
C ASP A 16 0.14 19.81 -1.60
N SER A 17 1.32 19.43 -1.09
CA SER A 17 1.52 18.04 -0.66
C SER A 17 0.71 17.81 0.60
N ARG A 18 -0.62 17.77 0.46
CA ARG A 18 -1.49 17.15 1.45
C ARG A 18 -1.08 15.68 1.49
N ALA A 19 -0.41 15.29 2.56
CA ALA A 19 -0.22 13.89 2.90
C ALA A 19 -1.59 13.20 2.85
N SER A 20 -1.87 12.48 1.78
CA SER A 20 -3.09 11.70 1.64
C SER A 20 -2.86 10.41 2.41
N TRP A 21 -3.48 10.33 3.57
CA TRP A 21 -3.58 9.07 4.30
C TRP A 21 -4.55 8.18 3.56
N THR A 22 -4.07 7.03 3.09
CA THR A 22 -4.94 5.99 2.56
C THR A 22 -4.86 4.80 3.51
N TRP A 23 -6.01 4.34 3.95
CA TRP A 23 -6.14 3.16 4.80
C TRP A 23 -6.43 1.97 3.88
N PRO A 24 -5.57 0.95 3.83
CA PRO A 24 -5.93 -0.33 3.24
C PRO A 24 -7.21 -0.84 3.90
N ALA A 25 -8.09 -1.48 3.12
CA ALA A 25 -9.41 -1.86 3.58
C ALA A 25 -9.43 -2.85 4.79
N ASN A 26 -8.30 -3.48 5.11
CA ASN A 26 -8.22 -4.49 6.18
C ASN A 26 -6.89 -4.38 6.93
N GLY A 27 -6.93 -4.58 8.26
CA GLY A 27 -5.73 -4.73 9.10
C GLY A 27 -5.15 -3.42 9.66
N PRO A 28 -4.00 -3.50 10.35
CA PRO A 28 -3.44 -2.38 11.11
C PRO A 28 -2.54 -1.44 10.30
N TRP A 29 -2.63 -1.48 8.98
CA TRP A 29 -1.69 -0.78 8.12
C TRP A 29 -2.23 0.59 7.72
N SER A 30 -1.33 1.51 7.45
CA SER A 30 -1.64 2.78 6.80
C SER A 30 -0.49 3.19 5.90
N ILE A 31 -0.79 4.04 4.92
CA ILE A 31 0.24 4.57 4.04
C ILE A 31 0.17 6.09 3.95
N ARG A 32 1.32 6.66 3.62
CA ARG A 32 1.45 8.08 3.30
C ARG A 32 2.34 8.22 2.08
N LEU A 33 1.85 8.98 1.10
CA LEU A 33 2.70 9.44 0.00
C LEU A 33 3.36 10.75 0.41
N THR A 34 4.68 10.81 0.30
CA THR A 34 5.50 11.99 0.56
C THR A 34 6.32 12.37 -0.67
N GLY A 35 6.68 13.66 -0.75
CA GLY A 35 7.37 14.22 -1.92
C GLY A 35 6.41 14.81 -2.95
N GLY A 36 6.59 16.10 -3.25
CA GLY A 36 5.90 16.84 -4.31
C GLY A 36 6.86 17.30 -5.42
N GLY A 37 7.92 16.52 -5.66
CA GLY A 37 9.02 16.87 -6.57
C GLY A 37 9.59 15.64 -7.28
N ALA A 38 10.87 15.68 -7.68
CA ALA A 38 11.47 14.71 -8.62
C ALA A 38 11.53 13.24 -8.15
N ARG A 39 11.24 12.93 -6.88
CA ARG A 39 11.28 11.58 -6.32
C ARG A 39 10.21 11.39 -5.25
N PRO A 40 9.00 10.97 -5.59
CA PRO A 40 8.00 10.62 -4.59
C PRO A 40 8.47 9.41 -3.77
N ALA A 41 7.96 9.33 -2.54
CA ALA A 41 8.24 8.27 -1.60
C ALA A 41 6.94 7.75 -0.96
N LEU A 42 6.83 6.43 -0.85
CA LEU A 42 5.75 5.75 -0.15
C LEU A 42 6.25 5.30 1.22
N GLU A 43 5.63 5.84 2.26
CA GLU A 43 5.83 5.42 3.65
C GLU A 43 4.74 4.41 4.03
N VAL A 44 5.17 3.26 4.56
CA VAL A 44 4.27 2.17 4.97
C VAL A 44 4.34 2.00 6.47
N TYR A 45 3.18 2.05 7.11
CA TYR A 45 3.03 1.98 8.56
C TYR A 45 2.27 0.74 9.00
N GLU A 46 2.58 0.26 10.19
CA GLU A 46 1.88 -0.80 10.92
C GLU A 46 1.62 -0.31 12.34
N HIS A 47 0.36 -0.29 12.78
CA HIS A 47 -0.04 0.27 14.07
C HIS A 47 0.47 1.71 14.32
N GLY A 48 0.62 2.50 13.24
CA GLY A 48 1.17 3.85 13.30
C GLY A 48 2.71 3.93 13.35
N GLU A 49 3.41 2.80 13.41
CA GLU A 49 4.88 2.73 13.33
C GLU A 49 5.33 2.56 11.89
N LEU A 50 6.36 3.30 11.46
CA LEU A 50 6.92 3.20 10.12
C LEU A 50 7.70 1.89 9.97
N ILE A 51 7.27 1.03 9.04
CA ILE A 51 7.89 -0.30 8.82
C ILE A 51 8.67 -0.42 7.50
N ASP A 52 8.39 0.43 6.51
CA ASP A 52 9.14 0.48 5.25
C ASP A 52 8.99 1.84 4.57
N VAL A 53 9.97 2.18 3.74
CA VAL A 53 9.97 3.37 2.87
C VAL A 53 10.45 2.97 1.49
N LEU A 54 9.67 3.32 0.47
CA LEU A 54 10.00 3.13 -0.93
C LEU A 54 10.19 4.50 -1.56
N VAL A 55 11.24 4.66 -2.35
CA VAL A 55 11.47 5.88 -3.13
C VAL A 55 11.37 5.51 -4.60
N ALA A 56 10.63 6.30 -5.37
CA ALA A 56 10.56 6.16 -6.82
C ALA A 56 11.98 6.30 -7.38
N SER A 57 12.48 5.20 -7.95
CA SER A 57 13.79 5.16 -8.59
C SER A 57 13.77 4.17 -9.74
N SER A 58 14.39 4.56 -10.85
CA SER A 58 14.51 3.75 -12.07
C SER A 58 15.58 2.66 -11.98
N LEU A 59 16.28 2.55 -10.84
CA LEU A 59 17.48 1.72 -10.70
C LEU A 59 17.21 0.32 -10.12
N SER A 60 16.02 0.08 -9.58
CA SER A 60 15.64 -1.26 -9.14
C SER A 60 14.31 -1.62 -9.75
N GLU A 61 14.21 -2.82 -10.30
CA GLU A 61 13.02 -3.37 -10.94
C GLU A 61 12.24 -4.30 -10.00
N ASP A 62 12.63 -4.35 -8.72
CA ASP A 62 11.94 -5.19 -7.74
C ASP A 62 10.50 -4.69 -7.63
N LEU A 63 9.60 -5.53 -8.14
CA LEU A 63 8.17 -5.31 -8.21
C LEU A 63 7.56 -5.42 -6.81
N LEU A 64 8.03 -6.39 -6.03
CA LEU A 64 7.52 -6.73 -4.72
C LEU A 64 8.57 -6.42 -3.65
N ARG A 65 8.37 -5.32 -2.94
CA ARG A 65 9.31 -4.86 -1.92
C ARG A 65 9.05 -5.52 -0.56
N GLY A 66 7.79 -5.56 -0.15
CA GLY A 66 7.43 -5.97 1.19
C GLY A 66 6.02 -6.54 1.28
N ALA A 67 5.82 -7.36 2.31
CA ALA A 67 4.52 -7.90 2.63
C ALA A 67 4.39 -8.21 4.12
N ARG A 68 3.20 -7.97 4.67
CA ARG A 68 2.80 -8.27 6.05
C ARG A 68 1.55 -9.13 6.09
N ARG A 69 1.42 -9.90 7.16
CA ARG A 69 0.18 -10.61 7.51
C ARG A 69 -0.23 -10.27 8.93
N PHE A 70 -1.49 -9.96 9.10
CA PHE A 70 -2.15 -9.80 10.38
C PHE A 70 -3.02 -11.05 10.59
N ASP A 71 -2.94 -11.70 11.74
CA ASP A 71 -3.70 -12.94 11.97
C ASP A 71 -5.12 -12.67 12.52
N GLY A 72 -5.47 -11.39 12.82
CA GLY A 72 -6.75 -11.04 13.44
C GLY A 72 -6.76 -11.37 14.94
N GLY A 73 -7.20 -10.43 15.77
CA GLY A 73 -7.54 -10.74 17.16
C GLY A 73 -8.82 -11.58 17.17
N GLY A 74 -8.71 -12.87 17.44
CA GLY A 74 -9.86 -13.75 17.59
C GLY A 74 -10.61 -13.42 18.87
N TRP A 75 -11.57 -12.49 18.82
CA TRP A 75 -12.65 -12.44 19.81
C TRP A 75 -13.72 -13.42 19.34
N ALA A 76 -13.46 -14.70 19.60
CA ALA A 76 -14.42 -15.79 19.43
C ALA A 76 -14.99 -16.17 20.80
N ASP A 77 -15.52 -15.19 21.51
CA ASP A 77 -16.51 -15.34 22.57
C ASP A 77 -17.35 -14.07 22.60
N GLY A 78 -18.67 -14.23 22.57
CA GLY A 78 -19.61 -13.13 22.38
C GLY A 78 -19.56 -12.09 23.51
N GLU A 79 -20.11 -10.91 23.21
CA GLU A 79 -20.27 -9.72 24.08
C GLU A 79 -19.09 -8.72 24.10
N GLY A 80 -18.71 -8.19 22.94
CA GLY A 80 -17.88 -6.98 22.84
C GLY A 80 -18.73 -5.77 22.43
N ARG A 81 -19.19 -4.99 23.42
CA ARG A 81 -19.80 -3.66 23.23
C ARG A 81 -18.79 -2.77 22.49
N ALA A 82 -19.17 -2.23 21.33
CA ALA A 82 -18.36 -1.27 20.59
C ALA A 82 -17.97 -0.11 21.53
N ASP A 83 -16.68 0.05 21.76
CA ASP A 83 -16.13 1.21 22.43
C ASP A 83 -16.16 2.42 21.49
N ASP A 84 -16.28 3.57 22.11
CA ASP A 84 -16.52 4.90 21.56
C ASP A 84 -15.29 5.49 20.83
N THR A 85 -14.30 4.66 20.49
CA THR A 85 -13.07 5.03 19.77
C THR A 85 -13.28 5.33 18.28
N GLY A 86 -14.51 5.23 17.77
CA GLY A 86 -14.86 5.71 16.44
C GLY A 86 -14.21 4.95 15.27
N TRP A 87 -13.55 3.81 15.54
CA TRP A 87 -13.06 2.92 14.49
C TRP A 87 -14.22 2.08 13.95
N ALA A 88 -15.07 2.72 13.14
CA ALA A 88 -16.16 2.04 12.47
C ALA A 88 -15.59 1.02 11.46
N GLY A 89 -15.77 -0.26 11.78
CA GLY A 89 -16.07 -1.28 10.77
C GLY A 89 -14.88 -1.97 10.11
N GLY A 90 -14.27 -2.92 10.81
CA GLY A 90 -13.61 -4.04 10.16
C GLY A 90 -13.84 -5.28 11.01
N THR A 91 -14.60 -6.25 10.50
CA THR A 91 -14.56 -7.63 11.02
C THR A 91 -13.09 -8.05 11.04
N GLY A 92 -12.46 -7.98 12.23
CA GLY A 92 -11.03 -8.11 12.46
C GLY A 92 -10.49 -9.52 12.21
N GLY A 93 -10.67 -10.02 10.99
CA GLY A 93 -10.12 -11.27 10.52
C GLY A 93 -8.67 -11.11 10.11
N ALA A 94 -8.00 -12.24 9.97
CA ALA A 94 -6.68 -12.29 9.36
C ALA A 94 -6.69 -11.56 8.00
N ALA A 95 -5.59 -10.90 7.68
CA ALA A 95 -5.41 -10.16 6.43
C ALA A 95 -3.94 -10.22 6.00
N GLY A 96 -3.71 -9.98 4.72
CA GLY A 96 -2.39 -9.81 4.13
C GLY A 96 -2.33 -8.51 3.39
N PHE A 97 -1.16 -7.91 3.41
CA PHE A 97 -0.86 -6.64 2.77
C PHE A 97 0.50 -6.73 2.10
N ALA A 98 0.61 -6.24 0.88
CA ALA A 98 1.83 -6.23 0.10
C ALA A 98 1.95 -4.90 -0.63
N TRP A 99 3.18 -4.51 -0.92
CA TRP A 99 3.45 -3.24 -1.57
C TRP A 99 4.73 -3.32 -2.39
N GLY A 100 4.83 -2.41 -3.34
CA GLY A 100 5.96 -2.34 -4.24
C GLY A 100 5.89 -1.16 -5.19
N ARG A 101 6.71 -1.24 -6.24
CA ARG A 101 6.77 -0.22 -7.29
C ARG A 101 6.09 -0.72 -8.55
N LEU A 102 5.53 0.21 -9.30
CA LEU A 102 5.06 -0.07 -10.65
C LEU A 102 6.25 -0.45 -11.53
N SER A 103 5.98 -1.21 -12.58
CA SER A 103 6.99 -1.52 -13.59
C SER A 103 7.45 -0.24 -14.30
N ALA A 104 8.57 -0.28 -15.01
CA ALA A 104 9.11 0.91 -15.70
C ALA A 104 8.15 1.49 -16.77
N ASP A 105 7.20 0.70 -17.26
CA ASP A 105 6.12 1.10 -18.16
C ASP A 105 4.90 1.71 -17.42
N GLY A 106 4.98 1.86 -16.09
CA GLY A 106 3.89 2.33 -15.24
C GLY A 106 2.84 1.27 -14.91
N SER A 107 2.99 0.02 -15.37
CA SER A 107 1.98 -1.01 -15.14
C SER A 107 2.04 -1.60 -13.73
N ALA A 108 0.87 -1.71 -13.10
CA ALA A 108 0.70 -2.46 -11.87
C ALA A 108 0.81 -3.98 -12.11
N PRO A 109 1.38 -4.74 -11.17
CA PRO A 109 1.39 -6.18 -11.27
C PRO A 109 0.03 -6.78 -11.00
N THR A 110 -0.18 -8.00 -11.48
CA THR A 110 -1.18 -8.88 -10.90
C THR A 110 -0.64 -9.48 -9.61
N VAL A 111 -1.38 -9.33 -8.51
CA VAL A 111 -0.98 -9.87 -7.20
C VAL A 111 -1.93 -10.97 -6.76
N ALA A 112 -1.38 -12.03 -6.19
CA ALA A 112 -2.16 -13.07 -5.54
C ALA A 112 -1.52 -13.47 -4.21
N PHE A 113 -2.36 -13.77 -3.22
CA PHE A 113 -1.92 -14.38 -1.96
C PHE A 113 -2.31 -15.85 -1.92
N THR A 114 -1.57 -16.65 -1.17
CA THR A 114 -1.95 -18.03 -0.90
C THR A 114 -2.27 -18.26 0.57
N GLY A 115 -3.32 -19.05 0.79
CA GLY A 115 -3.78 -19.47 2.11
C GLY A 115 -2.97 -20.62 2.72
N ALA A 116 -3.39 -21.07 3.91
CA ALA A 116 -2.72 -22.10 4.70
C ALA A 116 -2.37 -23.41 3.94
N ARG A 117 -1.33 -24.09 4.43
CA ARG A 117 -0.60 -25.20 3.76
C ARG A 117 -1.46 -26.36 3.25
N LEU A 118 -2.63 -26.62 3.84
CA LEU A 118 -3.48 -27.78 3.52
C LEU A 118 -4.28 -27.61 2.20
N ARG A 119 -4.46 -26.36 1.72
CA ARG A 119 -5.14 -26.03 0.46
C ARG A 119 -4.51 -24.77 -0.16
N ARG A 120 -3.30 -24.90 -0.72
CA ARG A 120 -2.64 -23.80 -1.46
C ARG A 120 -3.44 -23.49 -2.73
N SER A 121 -4.39 -22.59 -2.60
CA SER A 121 -5.00 -21.88 -3.72
C SER A 121 -4.43 -20.47 -3.73
N TRP A 122 -4.06 -19.98 -4.91
CA TRP A 122 -3.74 -18.58 -5.10
C TRP A 122 -5.03 -17.82 -5.30
N ARG A 123 -5.21 -16.75 -4.53
CA ARG A 123 -6.37 -15.87 -4.61
C ARG A 123 -5.88 -14.52 -5.15
N PRO A 124 -6.44 -14.04 -6.26
CA PRO A 124 -6.17 -12.68 -6.71
C PRO A 124 -6.45 -11.69 -5.58
N ALA A 125 -5.56 -10.72 -5.42
CA ALA A 125 -5.75 -9.59 -4.53
C ALA A 125 -6.26 -8.39 -5.32
N GLU A 126 -6.95 -7.53 -4.59
CA GLU A 126 -7.15 -6.17 -5.03
C GLU A 126 -5.80 -5.46 -5.06
N VAL A 127 -5.50 -4.80 -6.18
CA VAL A 127 -4.30 -3.99 -6.38
C VAL A 127 -4.75 -2.56 -6.59
N VAL A 128 -4.15 -1.64 -5.85
CA VAL A 128 -4.41 -0.21 -5.94
C VAL A 128 -3.11 0.52 -6.22
N GLU A 129 -3.10 1.28 -7.32
CA GLU A 129 -2.01 2.18 -7.68
C GLU A 129 -2.02 3.40 -6.75
N VAL A 130 -0.84 3.80 -6.29
CA VAL A 130 -0.67 4.93 -5.36
C VAL A 130 0.32 5.90 -5.99
N GLY A 131 -0.22 7.02 -6.46
CA GLY A 131 0.53 7.90 -7.37
C GLY A 131 0.89 7.18 -8.66
N ASP A 132 1.97 7.62 -9.31
CA ASP A 132 2.40 7.11 -10.62
C ASP A 132 3.55 6.08 -10.51
N ASP A 133 3.96 5.71 -9.28
CA ASP A 133 5.19 4.95 -9.05
C ASP A 133 5.02 3.71 -8.16
N PHE A 134 3.91 3.61 -7.42
CA PHE A 134 3.73 2.58 -6.40
C PHE A 134 2.42 1.83 -6.55
N TRP A 135 2.37 0.64 -5.97
CA TRP A 135 1.15 -0.13 -5.81
C TRP A 135 1.07 -0.76 -4.43
N LEU A 136 -0.17 -1.00 -4.01
CA LEU A 136 -0.54 -1.74 -2.81
C LEU A 136 -1.45 -2.90 -3.18
N ALA A 137 -1.41 -3.98 -2.42
CA ALA A 137 -2.36 -5.06 -2.55
C ALA A 137 -2.75 -5.61 -1.19
N TRP A 138 -4.01 -6.01 -1.05
CA TRP A 138 -4.50 -6.65 0.17
C TRP A 138 -5.49 -7.78 -0.13
N ALA A 139 -5.58 -8.71 0.80
CA ALA A 139 -6.57 -9.77 0.77
C ALA A 139 -6.94 -10.22 2.20
N PRO A 140 -8.20 -10.59 2.44
CA PRO A 140 -8.61 -11.20 3.71
C PRO A 140 -8.15 -12.66 3.78
N GLY A 141 -7.97 -13.13 5.02
CA GLY A 141 -7.71 -14.52 5.39
C GLY A 141 -6.29 -14.79 5.92
N PRO A 142 -6.03 -16.02 6.36
CA PRO A 142 -4.72 -16.44 6.82
C PRO A 142 -3.81 -16.66 5.61
N LEU A 143 -2.90 -15.71 5.36
CA LEU A 143 -2.05 -15.69 4.17
C LEU A 143 -0.61 -16.04 4.52
N VAL A 144 0.03 -16.87 3.71
CA VAL A 144 1.38 -17.42 3.99
C VAL A 144 2.42 -17.08 2.93
N ASP A 145 1.99 -16.74 1.71
CA ASP A 145 2.84 -16.24 0.65
C ASP A 145 2.06 -15.21 -0.19
N VAL A 146 2.82 -14.31 -0.83
CA VAL A 146 2.35 -13.38 -1.85
C VAL A 146 3.18 -13.58 -3.13
N LEU A 147 2.52 -13.52 -4.27
CA LEU A 147 3.10 -13.58 -5.60
C LEU A 147 2.69 -12.32 -6.36
N ALA A 148 3.65 -11.60 -6.89
CA ALA A 148 3.43 -10.47 -7.80
C ALA A 148 3.94 -10.87 -9.19
N ARG A 149 3.13 -10.63 -10.22
CA ARG A 149 3.43 -10.94 -11.62
C ARG A 149 3.39 -9.69 -12.47
N ARG A 150 4.48 -9.41 -13.16
CA ARG A 150 4.60 -8.34 -14.16
C ARG A 150 3.84 -8.70 -15.44
N SER A 151 3.52 -7.68 -16.23
CA SER A 151 2.91 -7.80 -17.55
C SER A 151 3.79 -8.59 -18.54
N ASP A 152 5.11 -8.46 -18.42
CA ASP A 152 6.12 -9.20 -19.20
C ASP A 152 6.24 -10.71 -18.84
N GLY A 153 5.53 -11.15 -17.81
CA GLY A 153 5.54 -12.53 -17.32
C GLY A 153 6.52 -12.81 -16.18
N GLY A 154 7.37 -11.87 -15.82
CA GLY A 154 8.24 -11.95 -14.64
C GLY A 154 7.45 -12.10 -13.34
N THR A 155 7.97 -12.87 -12.39
CA THR A 155 7.30 -13.14 -11.12
C THR A 155 8.22 -12.98 -9.93
N GLU A 156 7.71 -12.37 -8.86
CA GLU A 156 8.38 -12.25 -7.56
C GLU A 156 7.49 -12.79 -6.45
N ARG A 157 8.08 -13.48 -5.48
CA ARG A 157 7.35 -14.10 -4.37
C ARG A 157 8.01 -13.75 -3.05
N LEU A 158 7.19 -13.36 -2.07
CA LEU A 158 7.63 -13.18 -0.69
C LEU A 158 6.78 -14.01 0.28
N ARG A 159 7.37 -14.31 1.43
CA ARG A 159 6.65 -14.75 2.62
C ARG A 159 6.32 -13.50 3.45
N PRO A 160 5.03 -13.17 3.67
CA PRO A 160 4.67 -12.02 4.48
C PRO A 160 5.20 -12.16 5.92
N GLY A 161 5.87 -11.11 6.39
CA GLY A 161 6.25 -10.98 7.80
C GLY A 161 4.99 -10.85 8.66
N ARG A 162 5.03 -11.35 9.90
CA ARG A 162 3.90 -11.13 10.81
C ARG A 162 3.86 -9.65 11.20
N ALA A 163 2.65 -9.08 11.23
CA ALA A 163 2.40 -7.82 11.90
C ALA A 163 2.54 -8.03 13.42
N ARG A 164 3.11 -7.04 14.11
CA ARG A 164 3.41 -7.09 15.55
C ARG A 164 2.32 -6.47 16.38
#